data_AF-A0A6A4YD10-F1
#
_entry.id   AF-A0A6A4YD10-F1
#
_cell.length_a   1.000
_cell.length_b   1.000
_cell.length_c   1.000
_cell.angle_alpha   90.00
_cell.angle_beta   90.00
_cell.angle_gamma   90.00
#
_symmetry.space_group_name_H-M   'P 1'
#
loop_
_entity.id
_entity.type
_entity.pdbx_description
1 polymer ?
#
loop_
_entity_poly.entity_id
_entity_poly.type
_entity_poly.pdbx_seq_one_letter_code
_entity_poly.pdbx_strand_id
1 'polypeptide(L)'
;LAIDLAATEGHMQVVLWLHETAQWRHKCSVHAMDGAARNGHLDVVQWLHAQGYACTSKAVDDASRNGHMSVVEWLTALGIPATKAAMNGAAAAGHLTMVQYLHRHRKEGCTREAMDAAARGGHLPTVQWLHQHRREGCTVEAIDGAARHGHVHVVEWLLAHRQEGFTKHALRQASMNGHGEVAEVLKARQRASCAVQ
;
A
#
# COMPACT_ATOMS: atom_id res chain seq x y z
N LEU A 1 -3.95 23.82 -10.07
CA LEU A 1 -3.25 25.03 -10.57
C LEU A 1 -1.90 24.63 -11.18
N ALA A 2 -1.28 25.46 -12.02
CA ALA A 2 0.03 25.16 -12.63
C ALA A 2 1.12 24.88 -11.56
N ILE A 3 1.06 25.58 -10.42
CA ILE A 3 1.96 25.34 -9.28
C ILE A 3 1.71 23.98 -8.61
N ASP A 4 0.45 23.51 -8.52
CA ASP A 4 0.15 22.19 -7.95
C ASP A 4 0.71 21.07 -8.85
N LEU A 5 0.65 21.24 -10.17
CA LEU A 5 1.25 20.31 -11.12
C LEU A 5 2.78 20.33 -11.02
N ALA A 6 3.39 21.51 -11.02
CA ALA A 6 4.84 21.62 -10.86
C ALA A 6 5.33 21.00 -9.53
N ALA A 7 4.56 21.18 -8.45
CA ALA A 7 4.87 20.56 -7.17
C ALA A 7 4.69 19.04 -7.21
N THR A 8 3.61 18.56 -7.80
CA THR A 8 3.34 17.12 -7.95
C THR A 8 4.42 16.42 -8.76
N GLU A 9 4.93 17.05 -9.81
CA GLU A 9 5.99 16.50 -10.67
C GLU A 9 7.42 16.82 -10.16
N GLY A 10 7.55 17.46 -8.98
CA GLY A 10 8.86 17.70 -8.36
C GLY A 10 9.70 18.79 -9.02
N HIS A 11 9.08 19.65 -9.84
CA HIS A 11 9.78 20.71 -10.56
C HIS A 11 10.04 21.91 -9.65
N MET A 12 10.92 21.73 -8.67
CA MET A 12 11.22 22.73 -7.62
C MET A 12 11.53 24.13 -8.18
N GLN A 13 12.33 24.23 -9.25
CA GLN A 13 12.66 25.52 -9.85
C GLN A 13 11.44 26.22 -10.47
N VAL A 14 10.51 25.45 -11.04
CA VAL A 14 9.25 25.97 -11.59
C VAL A 14 8.32 26.38 -10.45
N VAL A 15 8.30 25.63 -9.35
CA VAL A 15 7.55 25.99 -8.13
C VAL A 15 8.03 27.33 -7.57
N LEU A 16 9.34 27.51 -7.43
CA LEU A 16 9.95 28.78 -6.98
C LEU A 16 9.61 29.93 -7.93
N TRP A 17 9.82 29.72 -9.23
CA TRP A 17 9.55 30.75 -10.24
C TRP A 17 8.07 31.16 -10.28
N LEU A 18 7.15 30.20 -10.24
CA LEU A 18 5.71 30.47 -10.19
C LEU A 18 5.31 31.20 -8.91
N HIS A 19 5.93 30.88 -7.77
CA HIS A 19 5.66 31.55 -6.51
C HIS A 19 6.13 33.02 -6.52
N GLU A 20 7.33 33.29 -7.03
CA GLU A 20 7.91 34.64 -7.13
C GLU A 20 7.17 35.53 -8.13
N THR A 21 6.80 34.98 -9.29
CA THR A 21 6.18 35.76 -10.37
C THR A 21 4.68 36.00 -10.20
N ALA A 22 3.96 35.13 -9.47
CA ALA A 22 2.49 35.17 -9.41
C ALA A 22 1.89 36.05 -8.29
N GLN A 23 2.68 36.85 -7.56
CA GLN A 23 2.25 37.78 -6.49
C GLN A 23 0.99 37.31 -5.71
N TRP A 24 1.11 36.20 -4.96
CA TRP A 24 0.07 35.65 -4.05
C TRP A 24 -1.29 35.30 -4.66
N ARG A 25 -1.46 35.41 -5.99
CA ARG A 25 -2.77 35.29 -6.65
C ARG A 25 -3.22 33.84 -6.85
N HIS A 26 -2.29 32.89 -6.75
CA HIS A 26 -2.55 31.46 -6.83
C HIS A 26 -1.97 30.74 -5.60
N LYS A 27 -2.73 30.74 -4.50
CA LYS A 27 -2.42 29.92 -3.33
C LYS A 27 -2.29 28.47 -3.76
N CYS A 28 -1.19 27.80 -3.40
CA CYS A 28 -1.09 26.35 -3.56
C CYS A 28 -2.26 25.69 -2.83
N SER A 29 -2.84 24.68 -3.46
CA SER A 29 -3.85 23.87 -2.77
C SER A 29 -3.16 22.81 -1.92
N VAL A 30 -3.91 22.21 -0.99
CA VAL A 30 -3.44 21.01 -0.26
C VAL A 30 -3.02 19.87 -1.21
N HIS A 31 -3.52 19.87 -2.46
CA HIS A 31 -3.14 18.89 -3.48
C HIS A 31 -1.71 19.05 -3.99
N ALA A 32 -1.11 20.24 -3.94
CA ALA A 32 0.30 20.42 -4.28
C ALA A 32 1.19 19.60 -3.34
N MET A 33 0.91 19.68 -2.05
CA MET A 33 1.63 18.98 -1.00
C MET A 33 1.38 17.48 -1.06
N ASP A 34 0.11 17.06 -1.11
CA ASP A 34 -0.25 15.64 -1.19
C ASP A 34 0.34 14.99 -2.46
N GLY A 35 0.32 15.72 -3.59
CA GLY A 35 0.89 15.27 -4.86
C GLY A 35 2.41 15.13 -4.83
N ALA A 36 3.11 16.13 -4.29
CA ALA A 36 4.56 16.08 -4.11
C ALA A 36 4.97 14.93 -3.17
N ALA A 37 4.22 14.72 -2.08
CA ALA A 37 4.45 13.62 -1.14
C ALA A 37 4.21 12.25 -1.79
N ARG A 38 3.10 12.12 -2.52
CA ARG A 38 2.76 10.91 -3.29
C ARG A 38 3.86 10.52 -4.28
N ASN A 39 4.53 11.49 -4.89
CA ASN A 39 5.59 11.24 -5.88
C ASN A 39 7.02 11.27 -5.29
N GLY A 40 7.14 11.48 -3.98
CA GLY A 40 8.42 11.37 -3.27
C GLY A 40 9.32 12.61 -3.31
N HIS A 41 8.79 13.76 -3.71
CA HIS A 41 9.53 15.01 -3.82
C HIS A 41 9.69 15.71 -2.47
N LEU A 42 10.60 15.18 -1.63
CA LEU A 42 10.82 15.67 -0.26
C LEU A 42 11.21 17.16 -0.21
N ASP A 43 12.02 17.62 -1.15
CA ASP A 43 12.45 19.01 -1.27
C ASP A 43 11.26 19.97 -1.48
N VAL A 44 10.35 19.61 -2.39
CA VAL A 44 9.11 20.35 -2.64
C VAL A 44 8.20 20.30 -1.43
N VAL A 45 8.05 19.14 -0.79
CA VAL A 45 7.23 18.96 0.41
C VAL A 45 7.74 19.83 1.56
N GLN A 46 9.05 19.83 1.81
CA GLN A 46 9.70 20.67 2.83
C GLN A 46 9.50 22.15 2.54
N TRP A 47 9.68 22.56 1.29
CA TRP A 47 9.50 23.96 0.90
C TRP A 47 8.05 24.41 1.07
N LEU A 48 7.08 23.63 0.58
CA LEU A 48 5.66 23.96 0.73
C LEU A 48 5.27 24.10 2.21
N HIS A 49 5.83 23.26 3.08
CA HIS A 49 5.53 23.30 4.51
C HIS A 49 6.12 24.56 5.16
N ALA A 50 7.35 24.94 4.77
CA ALA A 50 7.97 26.18 5.21
C ALA A 50 7.19 27.44 4.80
N GLN A 51 6.43 27.38 3.70
CA GLN A 51 5.52 28.46 3.29
C GLN A 51 4.18 28.46 4.06
N GLY A 52 3.96 27.52 4.98
CA GLY A 52 2.75 27.42 5.80
C GLY A 52 1.61 26.62 5.14
N TYR A 53 1.87 25.87 4.06
CA TYR A 53 0.87 24.98 3.49
C TYR A 53 0.68 23.73 4.36
N ALA A 54 -0.59 23.37 4.60
CA ALA A 54 -0.94 22.25 5.46
C ALA A 54 -0.82 20.90 4.74
N CYS A 55 -0.40 19.88 5.49
CA CYS A 55 -0.44 18.48 5.06
C CYS A 55 -1.77 17.84 5.47
N THR A 56 -2.29 16.96 4.62
CA THR A 56 -3.39 16.07 5.02
C THR A 56 -2.87 14.68 5.31
N SER A 57 -3.72 13.80 5.85
CA SER A 57 -3.35 12.39 6.03
C SER A 57 -3.06 11.67 4.72
N LYS A 58 -3.56 12.19 3.57
CA LYS A 58 -3.27 11.62 2.26
C LYS A 58 -1.80 11.71 1.89
N ALA A 59 -1.09 12.76 2.32
CA ALA A 59 0.35 12.88 2.09
C ALA A 59 1.11 11.66 2.64
N VAL A 60 0.81 11.24 3.87
CA VAL A 60 1.44 10.05 4.47
C VAL A 60 0.92 8.77 3.84
N ASP A 61 -0.40 8.66 3.63
CA ASP A 61 -1.02 7.45 3.08
C ASP A 61 -0.51 7.12 1.66
N ASP A 62 -0.44 8.13 0.80
CA ASP A 62 -0.01 7.98 -0.60
C ASP A 62 1.51 7.81 -0.72
N ALA A 63 2.30 8.56 0.06
CA ALA A 63 3.75 8.36 0.13
C ALA A 63 4.10 6.95 0.63
N SER A 64 3.33 6.43 1.59
CA SER A 64 3.49 5.06 2.11
C SER A 64 3.17 4.01 1.05
N ARG A 65 2.08 4.19 0.29
CA ARG A 65 1.70 3.29 -0.82
C ARG A 65 2.77 3.25 -1.91
N ASN A 66 3.42 4.36 -2.20
CA ASN A 66 4.43 4.47 -3.25
C ASN A 66 5.87 4.24 -2.73
N GLY A 67 6.04 3.94 -1.44
CA GLY A 67 7.33 3.55 -0.86
C GLY A 67 8.32 4.69 -0.62
N HIS A 68 7.86 5.94 -0.56
CA HIS A 68 8.72 7.11 -0.35
C HIS A 68 9.07 7.28 1.14
N MET A 69 10.02 6.47 1.62
CA MET A 69 10.43 6.42 3.03
C MET A 69 10.85 7.78 3.58
N SER A 70 11.69 8.52 2.85
CA SER A 70 12.20 9.82 3.30
C SER A 70 11.08 10.85 3.55
N VAL A 71 10.05 10.84 2.71
CA VAL A 71 8.85 11.67 2.89
C VAL A 71 8.05 11.22 4.10
N VAL A 72 7.82 9.91 4.26
CA VAL A 72 7.05 9.36 5.39
C VAL A 72 7.75 9.61 6.73
N GLU A 73 9.07 9.44 6.80
CA GLU A 73 9.87 9.73 7.98
C GLU A 73 9.74 11.20 8.39
N TRP A 74 9.88 12.09 7.43
CA TRP A 74 9.78 13.53 7.66
C TRP A 74 8.37 13.94 8.11
N LEU A 75 7.31 13.48 7.42
CA LEU A 75 5.93 13.76 7.79
C LEU A 75 5.57 13.16 9.17
N THR A 76 6.14 12.01 9.51
CA THR A 76 5.95 11.37 10.82
C THR A 76 6.64 12.16 11.93
N ALA A 77 7.85 12.68 11.69
CA ALA A 77 8.55 13.55 12.64
C ALA A 77 7.80 14.85 12.93
N LEU A 78 7.03 15.36 11.97
CA LEU A 78 6.14 16.52 12.14
C LEU A 78 4.83 16.19 12.88
N GLY A 79 4.55 14.93 13.17
CA GLY A 79 3.30 14.51 13.81
C GLY A 79 2.08 14.60 12.88
N ILE A 80 2.28 14.60 11.56
CA ILE A 80 1.16 14.59 10.60
C ILE A 80 0.41 13.25 10.74
N PRO A 81 -0.92 13.28 10.94
CA PRO A 81 -1.71 12.06 11.09
C PRO A 81 -1.73 11.26 9.79
N ALA A 82 -1.88 9.94 9.91
CA ALA A 82 -2.08 9.04 8.80
C ALA A 82 -3.38 8.28 9.05
N THR A 83 -3.74 7.40 8.12
CA THR A 83 -4.84 6.47 8.34
C THR A 83 -4.35 5.03 8.20
N LYS A 84 -5.27 4.07 8.37
CA LYS A 84 -4.99 2.66 8.08
C LYS A 84 -4.61 2.45 6.60
N ALA A 85 -4.95 3.40 5.72
CA ALA A 85 -4.61 3.33 4.30
C ALA A 85 -3.10 3.39 4.06
N ALA A 86 -2.30 4.03 4.93
CA ALA A 86 -0.84 4.01 4.82
C ALA A 86 -0.29 2.58 4.86
N MET A 87 -0.64 1.80 5.90
CA MET A 87 -0.14 0.43 6.05
C MET A 87 -0.80 -0.53 5.05
N ASN A 88 -2.10 -0.38 4.77
CA ASN A 88 -2.77 -1.18 3.73
C ASN A 88 -2.12 -0.96 2.36
N GLY A 89 -1.85 0.31 2.00
CA GLY A 89 -1.23 0.69 0.73
C GLY A 89 0.21 0.22 0.61
N ALA A 90 1.02 0.42 1.65
CA ALA A 90 2.40 -0.08 1.69
C ALA A 90 2.45 -1.62 1.55
N ALA A 91 1.51 -2.33 2.17
CA ALA A 91 1.41 -3.77 2.05
C ALA A 91 0.97 -4.22 0.65
N ALA A 92 -0.01 -3.53 0.05
CA ALA A 92 -0.49 -3.77 -1.31
C ALA A 92 0.60 -3.59 -2.37
N ALA A 93 1.54 -2.66 -2.15
CA ALA A 93 2.70 -2.42 -3.02
C ALA A 93 3.94 -3.27 -2.66
N GLY A 94 3.86 -4.10 -1.62
CA GLY A 94 4.97 -4.98 -1.21
C GLY A 94 6.13 -4.26 -0.50
N HIS A 95 5.93 -3.04 -0.03
CA HIS A 95 6.94 -2.25 0.67
C HIS A 95 7.08 -2.71 2.13
N LEU A 96 7.68 -3.88 2.35
CA LEU A 96 7.83 -4.48 3.69
C LEU A 96 8.54 -3.55 4.68
N THR A 97 9.61 -2.86 4.27
CA THR A 97 10.34 -1.91 5.13
C THR A 97 9.44 -0.76 5.58
N MET A 98 8.58 -0.24 4.70
CA MET A 98 7.57 0.76 5.02
C MET A 98 6.53 0.22 6.01
N VAL A 99 6.03 -1.01 5.80
CA VAL A 99 5.08 -1.66 6.73
C VAL A 99 5.69 -1.79 8.13
N GLN A 100 6.95 -2.23 8.21
CA GLN A 100 7.69 -2.33 9.47
C GLN A 100 7.88 -0.97 10.15
N TYR A 101 8.24 0.05 9.38
CA TYR A 101 8.38 1.42 9.87
C TYR A 101 7.05 1.93 10.45
N LEU A 102 5.97 1.87 9.67
CA LEU A 102 4.65 2.30 10.09
C LEU A 102 4.17 1.55 11.33
N HIS A 103 4.45 0.25 11.44
CA HIS A 103 4.11 -0.53 12.62
C HIS A 103 4.83 -0.07 13.90
N ARG A 104 6.12 0.29 13.78
CA ARG A 104 6.93 0.70 14.93
C ARG A 104 6.64 2.13 15.37
N HIS A 105 6.35 3.01 14.42
CA HIS A 105 6.30 4.46 14.66
C HIS A 105 4.87 5.02 14.70
N ARG A 106 3.86 4.25 14.32
CA ARG A 106 2.47 4.72 14.21
C ARG A 106 1.48 3.76 14.90
N LYS A 107 0.34 4.29 15.35
CA LYS A 107 -0.67 3.56 16.16
C LYS A 107 -1.94 3.21 15.40
N GLU A 108 -2.12 3.77 14.21
CA GLU A 108 -3.32 3.64 13.37
C GLU A 108 -3.56 2.18 12.95
N GLY A 109 -2.48 1.42 12.74
CA GLY A 109 -2.52 0.01 12.36
C GLY A 109 -2.95 -0.22 10.91
N CYS A 110 -3.55 -1.37 10.65
CA CYS A 110 -4.06 -1.74 9.33
C CYS A 110 -5.45 -2.37 9.43
N THR A 111 -5.94 -2.89 8.31
CA THR A 111 -7.13 -3.74 8.25
C THR A 111 -6.76 -5.09 7.61
N ARG A 112 -7.74 -6.00 7.47
CA ARG A 112 -7.57 -7.25 6.70
C ARG A 112 -7.11 -7.01 5.26
N GLU A 113 -7.47 -5.86 4.70
CA GLU A 113 -7.06 -5.45 3.36
C GLU A 113 -5.55 -5.46 3.17
N ALA A 114 -4.74 -5.18 4.21
CA ALA A 114 -3.29 -5.20 4.09
C ALA A 114 -2.77 -6.59 3.68
N MET A 115 -3.24 -7.65 4.33
CA MET A 115 -2.82 -9.01 4.01
C MET A 115 -3.48 -9.52 2.72
N ASP A 116 -4.76 -9.21 2.50
CA ASP A 116 -5.47 -9.57 1.28
C ASP A 116 -4.81 -8.94 0.03
N ALA A 117 -4.46 -7.66 0.09
CA ALA A 117 -3.82 -6.96 -1.01
C ALA A 117 -2.36 -7.39 -1.20
N ALA A 118 -1.59 -7.61 -0.13
CA ALA A 118 -0.24 -8.14 -0.22
C ALA A 118 -0.22 -9.54 -0.87
N ALA A 119 -1.19 -10.39 -0.52
CA ALA A 119 -1.33 -11.72 -1.11
C ALA A 119 -1.69 -11.65 -2.60
N ARG A 120 -2.66 -10.79 -2.95
CA ARG A 120 -3.06 -10.52 -4.34
C ARG A 120 -1.92 -9.97 -5.19
N GLY A 121 -0.99 -9.21 -4.62
CA GLY A 121 0.23 -8.72 -5.29
C GLY A 121 1.42 -9.68 -5.25
N GLY A 122 1.28 -10.86 -4.64
CA GLY A 122 2.33 -11.88 -4.59
C GLY A 122 3.44 -11.60 -3.58
N HIS A 123 3.24 -10.64 -2.68
CA HIS A 123 4.23 -10.15 -1.73
C HIS A 123 4.33 -11.05 -0.48
N LEU A 124 4.80 -12.29 -0.67
CA LEU A 124 4.90 -13.28 0.41
C LEU A 124 5.64 -12.78 1.68
N PRO A 125 6.79 -12.07 1.59
CA PRO A 125 7.45 -11.54 2.79
C PRO A 125 6.56 -10.61 3.60
N THR A 126 5.76 -9.78 2.92
CA THR A 126 4.79 -8.88 3.56
C THR A 126 3.65 -9.66 4.21
N VAL A 127 3.12 -10.69 3.53
CA VAL A 127 2.07 -11.57 4.08
C VAL A 127 2.56 -12.28 5.35
N GLN A 128 3.76 -12.88 5.31
CA GLN A 128 4.37 -13.56 6.44
C GLN A 128 4.57 -12.61 7.63
N TRP A 129 5.11 -11.42 7.35
CA TRP A 129 5.35 -10.44 8.39
C TRP A 129 4.05 -9.95 9.03
N LEU A 130 3.03 -9.63 8.22
CA LEU A 130 1.71 -9.22 8.71
C LEU A 130 1.08 -10.33 9.56
N HIS A 131 1.18 -11.59 9.15
CA HIS A 131 0.66 -12.71 9.93
C HIS A 131 1.32 -12.84 11.30
N GLN A 132 2.63 -12.63 11.40
CA GLN A 132 3.37 -12.76 12.64
C GLN A 132 3.13 -11.58 13.60
N HIS A 133 2.94 -10.37 13.08
CA HIS A 133 2.97 -9.13 13.88
C HIS A 133 1.62 -8.43 14.01
N ARG A 134 0.61 -8.81 13.22
CA ARG A 134 -0.73 -8.20 13.18
C ARG A 134 -1.82 -9.21 13.52
N ARG A 135 -2.91 -8.74 14.12
CA ARG A 135 -4.03 -9.58 14.60
C ARG A 135 -5.26 -9.49 13.71
N GLU A 136 -5.28 -8.55 12.78
CA GLU A 136 -6.39 -8.28 11.88
C GLU A 136 -6.70 -9.49 10.98
N GLY A 137 -5.65 -10.21 10.57
CA GLY A 137 -5.74 -11.38 9.71
C GLY A 137 -5.98 -11.03 8.25
N CYS A 138 -6.68 -11.93 7.56
CA CYS A 138 -7.03 -11.83 6.14
C CYS A 138 -8.48 -12.29 5.95
N THR A 139 -8.95 -12.28 4.71
CA THR A 139 -10.20 -12.91 4.28
C THR A 139 -9.92 -13.96 3.21
N VAL A 140 -10.97 -14.56 2.65
CA VAL A 140 -10.84 -15.45 1.48
C VAL A 140 -10.21 -14.75 0.28
N GLU A 141 -10.30 -13.42 0.19
CA GLU A 141 -9.71 -12.62 -0.89
C GLU A 141 -8.19 -12.75 -0.96
N ALA A 142 -7.50 -13.11 0.14
CA ALA A 142 -6.06 -13.34 0.10
C ALA A 142 -5.69 -14.52 -0.82
N ILE A 143 -6.34 -15.67 -0.66
CA ILE A 143 -6.10 -16.85 -1.51
C ILE A 143 -6.73 -16.65 -2.88
N ASP A 144 -7.97 -16.14 -2.96
CA ASP A 144 -8.66 -15.90 -4.23
C ASP A 144 -7.89 -14.93 -5.13
N GLY A 145 -7.38 -13.84 -4.55
CA GLY A 145 -6.56 -12.84 -5.23
C GLY A 145 -5.21 -13.41 -5.67
N ALA A 146 -4.48 -14.07 -4.76
CA ALA A 146 -3.22 -14.72 -5.08
C ALA A 146 -3.38 -15.77 -6.20
N ALA A 147 -4.48 -16.52 -6.17
CA ALA A 147 -4.80 -17.53 -7.17
C ALA A 147 -5.11 -16.92 -8.55
N ARG A 148 -5.88 -15.83 -8.58
CA ARG A 148 -6.20 -15.10 -9.81
C ARG A 148 -4.96 -14.56 -10.52
N HIS A 149 -3.91 -14.22 -9.79
CA HIS A 149 -2.66 -13.67 -10.32
C HIS A 149 -1.51 -14.68 -10.35
N GLY A 150 -1.76 -15.95 -10.04
CA GLY A 150 -0.79 -17.03 -10.21
C GLY A 150 0.30 -17.10 -9.14
N HIS A 151 0.09 -16.51 -7.97
CA HIS A 151 1.08 -16.48 -6.88
C HIS A 151 1.03 -17.76 -6.03
N VAL A 152 1.51 -18.87 -6.61
CA VAL A 152 1.50 -20.22 -6.00
C VAL A 152 2.10 -20.21 -4.59
N HIS A 153 3.28 -19.61 -4.42
CA HIS A 153 3.99 -19.54 -3.14
C HIS A 153 3.19 -18.85 -2.04
N VAL A 154 2.38 -17.84 -2.39
CA VAL A 154 1.46 -17.18 -1.46
C VAL A 154 0.28 -18.10 -1.12
N VAL A 155 -0.31 -18.75 -2.12
CA VAL A 155 -1.44 -19.67 -1.94
C VAL A 155 -1.05 -20.83 -1.02
N GLU A 156 0.05 -21.52 -1.30
CA GLU A 156 0.55 -22.63 -0.49
C GLU A 156 0.79 -22.19 0.96
N TRP A 157 1.46 -21.04 1.13
CA TRP A 157 1.76 -20.53 2.46
C TRP A 157 0.48 -20.19 3.24
N LEU A 158 -0.49 -19.51 2.60
CA LEU A 158 -1.78 -19.19 3.22
C LEU A 158 -2.56 -20.46 3.58
N LEU A 159 -2.62 -21.47 2.71
CA LEU A 159 -3.32 -22.73 2.99
C LEU A 159 -2.71 -23.51 4.17
N ALA A 160 -1.41 -23.34 4.42
CA ALA A 160 -0.71 -23.97 5.52
C ALA A 160 -0.87 -23.23 6.86
N HIS A 161 -1.04 -21.90 6.85
CA HIS A 161 -0.99 -21.08 8.07
C HIS A 161 -2.32 -20.38 8.43
N ARG A 162 -3.31 -20.43 7.53
CA ARG A 162 -4.58 -19.69 7.63
C ARG A 162 -5.77 -20.63 7.43
N GLN A 163 -6.91 -20.26 8.00
CA GLN A 163 -8.11 -21.11 8.06
C GLN A 163 -9.31 -20.49 7.32
N GLU A 164 -9.17 -19.27 6.81
CA GLU A 164 -10.21 -18.55 6.08
C GLU A 164 -10.64 -19.28 4.81
N GLY A 165 -9.75 -20.07 4.20
CA GLY A 165 -10.02 -20.84 2.99
C GLY A 165 -10.09 -19.97 1.73
N PHE A 166 -10.73 -20.52 0.70
CA PHE A 166 -10.85 -19.90 -0.62
C PHE A 166 -12.22 -20.20 -1.20
N THR A 167 -12.67 -19.40 -2.17
CA THR A 167 -13.94 -19.62 -2.85
C THR A 167 -13.77 -20.44 -4.14
N LYS A 168 -14.88 -20.92 -4.70
CA LYS A 168 -14.89 -21.57 -6.02
C LYS A 168 -14.37 -20.65 -7.13
N HIS A 169 -14.39 -19.33 -6.93
CA HIS A 169 -13.86 -18.36 -7.88
C HIS A 169 -12.33 -18.47 -7.99
N ALA A 170 -11.60 -18.75 -6.90
CA ALA A 170 -10.16 -18.92 -6.92
C ALA A 170 -9.72 -19.97 -7.95
N LEU A 171 -10.35 -21.15 -7.92
CA LEU A 171 -10.02 -22.25 -8.83
C LEU A 171 -10.36 -21.92 -10.29
N ARG A 172 -11.55 -21.34 -10.51
CA ARG A 172 -11.99 -20.93 -11.85
C ARG A 172 -11.07 -19.86 -12.43
N GLN A 173 -10.74 -18.82 -11.66
CA GLN A 173 -9.89 -17.72 -12.11
C GLN A 173 -8.44 -18.19 -12.36
N ALA A 174 -7.88 -19.02 -11.47
CA ALA A 174 -6.58 -19.64 -11.70
C ALA A 174 -6.54 -20.42 -13.02
N SER A 175 -7.58 -21.21 -13.30
CA SER A 175 -7.67 -21.99 -14.54
C SER A 175 -7.86 -21.11 -15.78
N MET A 176 -8.74 -20.10 -15.71
CA MET A 176 -9.01 -19.16 -16.82
C MET A 176 -7.79 -18.31 -17.18
N ASN A 177 -6.96 -17.95 -16.20
CA ASN A 177 -5.76 -17.13 -16.40
C ASN A 177 -4.49 -17.97 -16.68
N GLY A 178 -4.62 -19.29 -16.84
CA GLY A 178 -3.49 -20.18 -17.18
C GLY A 178 -2.58 -20.54 -15.99
N HIS A 179 -3.01 -20.28 -14.76
CA HIS A 179 -2.27 -20.61 -13.53
C HIS A 179 -2.54 -22.06 -13.08
N GLY A 180 -2.09 -23.02 -13.91
CA GLY A 180 -2.35 -24.45 -13.70
C GLY A 180 -1.84 -24.98 -12.36
N GLU A 181 -0.65 -24.56 -11.93
CA GLU A 181 -0.04 -24.97 -10.67
C GLU A 181 -0.91 -24.56 -9.46
N VAL A 182 -1.37 -23.30 -9.44
CA VAL A 182 -2.33 -22.82 -8.44
C VAL A 182 -3.60 -23.67 -8.45
N ALA A 183 -4.16 -23.94 -9.62
CA ALA A 183 -5.38 -24.72 -9.73
C ALA A 183 -5.22 -26.15 -9.18
N GLU A 184 -4.07 -26.79 -9.39
CA GLU A 184 -3.77 -28.11 -8.83
C GLU A 184 -3.63 -28.06 -7.30
N VAL A 185 -2.93 -27.06 -6.75
CA VAL A 185 -2.82 -26.85 -5.30
C VAL A 185 -4.21 -26.69 -4.66
N LEU A 186 -5.07 -25.86 -5.24
CA LEU A 186 -6.43 -25.63 -4.74
C LEU A 186 -7.31 -26.89 -4.85
N LYS A 187 -7.25 -27.63 -5.97
CA LYS A 187 -7.97 -28.91 -6.13
C LYS A 187 -7.54 -29.94 -5.10
N ALA A 188 -6.22 -30.07 -4.87
CA ALA A 188 -5.67 -31.01 -3.90
C ALA A 188 -6.19 -30.71 -2.49
N ARG A 189 -6.22 -29.43 -2.10
CA ARG A 189 -6.77 -29.01 -0.80
C ARG A 189 -8.27 -29.30 -0.67
N GLN A 190 -9.05 -29.07 -1.72
CA GLN A 190 -10.49 -29.33 -1.71
C GLN A 190 -10.79 -30.83 -1.54
N ARG A 191 -10.05 -31.71 -2.25
CA ARG A 191 -10.17 -33.17 -2.11
C ARG A 191 -9.85 -33.63 -0.69
N ALA A 192 -8.80 -33.08 -0.09
CA ALA A 192 -8.43 -33.40 1.29
C ALA A 192 -9.51 -32.99 2.29
N SER A 193 -10.21 -31.87 2.08
CA SER A 193 -11.29 -31.42 2.97
C SER A 193 -12.55 -32.29 2.87
N CYS A 194 -12.89 -32.81 1.68
CA CYS A 194 -14.05 -33.70 1.51
C CYS A 194 -13.80 -35.14 2.03
N ALA A 195 -12.56 -35.57 2.17
CA ALA A 195 -12.22 -36.92 2.64
C ALA A 195 -12.29 -37.10 4.17
N VAL A 196 -12.53 -36.02 4.92
CA VAL A 196 -12.57 -35.99 6.40
C VAL A 196 -14.02 -35.82 6.91
N GLN A 197 -15.01 -35.80 6.02
CA GLN A 197 -16.45 -35.75 6.30
C GLN A 197 -17.09 -37.10 5.95
#